data_AF-A0A8G2L840-F1
#
_entry.id   AF-A0A8G2L840-F1
#
_cell.length_a   1.000
_cell.length_b   1.000
_cell.length_c   1.000
_cell.angle_alpha   90.00
_cell.angle_beta   90.00
_cell.angle_gamma   90.00
#
_symmetry.space_group_name_H-M   'P 1'
#
loop_
_entity.id
_entity.type
_entity.pdbx_description
1 polymer ?
#
loop_
_entity_poly.entity_id
_entity_poly.type
_entity_poly.pdbx_seq_one_letter_code
_entity_poly.pdbx_strand_id
1 'polypeptide(L)' 'MDVKISMDTENCNSLMMALSPDNDETIEIRCREKKIDINIKNLKMQSLYNIIDDILRDYETWLKMNEIN' A
#
# COMPACT_ATOMS: atom_id res chain seq x y z
N MET A 1 -1.79 1.31 -17.60
CA MET A 1 -2.80 0.55 -16.83
C MET A 1 -2.74 1.08 -15.42
N ASP A 2 -3.90 1.18 -14.77
CA ASP A 2 -3.97 1.75 -13.43
C ASP A 2 -4.59 0.74 -12.49
N VAL A 3 -4.06 0.67 -11.27
CA VAL A 3 -4.55 -0.22 -10.21
C VAL A 3 -4.93 0.60 -9.00
N LYS A 4 -6.04 0.22 -8.39
CA LYS A 4 -6.56 0.84 -7.18
C LYS A 4 -6.77 -0.24 -6.14
N ILE A 5 -6.10 -0.07 -5.00
CA ILE A 5 -6.23 -0.94 -3.84
C ILE A 5 -6.83 -0.08 -2.72
N SER A 6 -7.87 -0.58 -2.08
CA SER A 6 -8.54 0.07 -0.97
C SER A 6 -8.65 -0.93 0.18
N MET A 7 -8.15 -0.55 1.36
CA MET A 7 -8.16 -1.40 2.54
C MET A 7 -8.62 -0.61 3.76
N ASP A 8 -9.46 -1.23 4.58
CA ASP A 8 -9.88 -0.66 5.86
C ASP A 8 -8.83 -0.99 6.92
N THR A 9 -8.34 0.02 7.63
CA THR A 9 -7.37 -0.13 8.71
C THR A 9 -7.54 1.00 9.71
N GLU A 10 -7.64 0.65 11.00
CA GLU A 10 -7.82 1.63 12.08
C GLU A 10 -6.61 2.54 12.26
N ASN A 11 -5.44 2.13 11.74
CA ASN A 11 -4.19 2.86 11.87
C ASN A 11 -3.55 3.08 10.48
N CYS A 12 -4.32 3.70 9.55
CA CYS A 12 -3.87 3.92 8.17
C CYS A 12 -2.62 4.79 8.08
N ASN A 13 -2.35 5.67 9.06
CA ASN A 13 -1.13 6.46 9.10
C ASN A 13 0.12 5.60 9.30
N SER A 14 0.05 4.61 10.20
CA SER A 14 1.15 3.68 10.44
C SER A 14 1.44 2.83 9.20
N LEU A 15 0.39 2.32 8.55
CA LEU A 15 0.55 1.56 7.31
C LEU A 15 1.07 2.43 6.15
N MET A 16 0.60 3.67 6.03
CA MET A 16 1.11 4.63 5.05
C MET A 16 2.59 4.92 5.25
N MET A 17 3.09 4.98 6.49
CA MET A 17 4.52 5.12 6.76
C MET A 17 5.31 3.89 6.35
N ALA A 18 4.77 2.69 6.55
CA ALA A 18 5.41 1.44 6.13
C ALA A 18 5.53 1.35 4.59
N LEU A 19 4.51 1.83 3.87
CA LEU A 19 4.44 1.83 2.40
C LEU A 19 5.07 3.10 1.75
N SER A 20 5.48 4.08 2.56
CA SER A 20 6.07 5.34 2.11
C SER A 20 7.37 5.23 1.29
N PRO A 21 8.23 4.20 1.48
CA PRO A 21 9.45 4.07 0.68
C PRO A 21 9.17 3.90 -0.83
N ASP A 22 7.99 3.43 -1.19
CA ASP A 22 7.58 3.15 -2.58
C ASP A 22 6.75 4.27 -3.22
N ASN A 23 6.59 5.41 -2.54
CA ASN A 23 5.75 6.51 -3.00
C ASN A 23 6.51 7.35 -4.04
N ASP A 24 6.54 6.89 -5.29
CA ASP A 24 7.10 7.60 -6.45
C ASP A 24 6.01 8.34 -7.25
N GLU A 25 6.35 8.92 -8.40
CA GLU A 25 5.39 9.62 -9.26
C GLU A 25 4.27 8.71 -9.81
N THR A 26 4.44 7.40 -9.72
CA THR A 26 3.53 6.37 -10.22
C THR A 26 2.64 5.78 -9.12
N ILE A 27 3.03 5.89 -7.85
CA ILE A 27 2.29 5.37 -6.70
C ILE A 27 1.78 6.53 -5.84
N GLU A 28 0.47 6.55 -5.60
CA GLU A 28 -0.19 7.55 -4.78
C GLU A 28 -0.95 6.87 -3.63
N ILE A 29 -0.40 7.00 -2.42
CA ILE A 29 -0.98 6.47 -1.19
C ILE A 29 -1.72 7.58 -0.44
N ARG A 30 -2.97 7.33 -0.04
CA ARG A 30 -3.80 8.26 0.74
C ARG A 30 -4.42 7.53 1.93
N CYS A 31 -4.22 8.07 3.13
CA CYS A 31 -4.91 7.64 4.34
C CYS A 31 -6.09 8.61 4.60
N ARG A 32 -7.30 8.08 4.72
CA ARG A 32 -8.53 8.83 5.03
C ARG A 32 -9.30 8.10 6.11
N GLU A 33 -9.39 8.71 7.28
CA GLU A 33 -10.06 8.16 8.46
C GLU A 33 -9.50 6.78 8.86
N LYS A 34 -10.21 5.69 8.53
CA LYS A 34 -9.83 4.31 8.79
C LYS A 34 -9.61 3.52 7.50
N LYS A 35 -9.19 4.20 6.44
CA LYS A 35 -9.05 3.60 5.12
C LYS A 35 -7.75 4.08 4.46
N ILE A 36 -7.06 3.15 3.83
CA ILE A 36 -5.92 3.45 2.96
C ILE A 36 -6.31 3.17 1.51
N ASP A 37 -6.06 4.14 0.64
CA ASP A 37 -6.26 4.03 -0.80
C ASP A 37 -4.89 4.16 -1.49
N ILE A 38 -4.52 3.14 -2.25
CA ILE A 38 -3.28 3.09 -3.03
C ILE A 38 -3.67 3.11 -4.51
N ASN A 39 -3.23 4.15 -5.21
CA ASN A 39 -3.46 4.30 -6.65
C ASN A 39 -2.13 4.20 -7.37
N ILE A 40 -2.00 3.25 -8.29
CA ILE A 40 -0.79 3.02 -9.04
C ILE A 40 -1.09 3.26 -10.52
N LYS A 41 -0.39 4.20 -11.13
CA LYS A 41 -0.66 4.72 -12.47
C LYS A 41 0.44 4.30 -13.43
N ASN A 42 0.12 4.22 -14.73
CA ASN A 42 1.10 4.00 -15.80
C ASN A 42 1.94 2.70 -15.66
N LEU A 43 1.36 1.67 -15.03
CA LEU A 43 1.99 0.37 -14.85
C LEU A 43 2.18 -0.38 -16.17
N LYS A 44 3.38 -0.93 -16.37
CA LYS A 44 3.64 -2.00 -17.34
C LYS A 44 3.12 -3.32 -16.77
N MET A 45 2.57 -4.20 -17.61
CA MET A 45 2.01 -5.49 -17.17
C MET A 45 2.99 -6.35 -16.35
N GLN A 46 4.28 -6.33 -16.67
CA GLN A 46 5.29 -7.07 -15.89
C GLN A 46 5.52 -6.47 -14.51
N SER A 47 5.48 -5.15 -14.38
CA SER A 47 5.66 -4.45 -13.11
C SER A 47 4.45 -4.57 -12.19
N LEU A 48 3.27 -4.87 -12.74
CA LEU A 48 2.03 -5.00 -11.98
C LEU A 48 2.14 -6.08 -10.91
N TYR A 49 2.58 -7.28 -11.29
CA TYR A 49 2.64 -8.42 -10.38
C TYR A 49 3.63 -8.17 -9.25
N ASN A 50 4.80 -7.59 -9.56
CA ASN A 50 5.81 -7.27 -8.56
C ASN A 50 5.29 -6.24 -7.56
N ILE A 51 4.70 -5.14 -8.05
CA ILE A 51 4.19 -4.06 -7.19
C ILE A 51 3.04 -4.54 -6.29
N ILE A 52 2.13 -5.36 -6.82
CA ILE A 52 1.06 -5.94 -5.99
C ILE A 52 1.64 -6.87 -4.92
N ASP A 53 2.62 -7.72 -5.28
CA ASP A 53 3.24 -8.65 -4.34
C ASP A 53 3.99 -7.92 -3.22
N ASP A 54 4.72 -6.85 -3.55
CA ASP A 54 5.44 -6.02 -2.59
C ASP A 54 4.46 -5.33 -1.61
N ILE A 55 3.39 -4.70 -2.12
CA ILE A 55 2.36 -4.06 -1.26
C ILE A 55 1.70 -5.07 -0.31
N LEU A 56 1.38 -6.27 -0.80
CA LEU A 56 0.79 -7.33 0.04
C LEU A 56 1.76 -7.76 1.14
N ARG A 57 3.04 -7.92 0.81
CA ARG A 57 4.06 -8.35 1.76
C ARG A 57 4.32 -7.32 2.85
N ASP A 58 4.34 -6.03 2.49
CA ASP A 58 4.48 -4.94 3.44
C ASP A 58 3.26 -4.85 4.36
N TYR A 59 2.06 -5.03 3.80
CA TYR A 59 0.84 -5.09 4.58
C TYR A 59 0.83 -6.27 5.58
N GLU A 60 1.22 -7.47 5.15
CA GLU A 60 1.33 -8.64 6.03
C GLU A 60 2.38 -8.43 7.13
N THR A 61 3.50 -7.80 6.79
CA THR A 61 4.57 -7.47 7.74
C THR A 61 4.06 -6.48 8.79
N TRP A 62 3.33 -5.45 8.36
CA TRP A 62 2.69 -4.47 9.24
C TRP A 62 1.67 -5.13 10.18
N LEU A 63 0.83 -6.05 9.68
CA LEU A 63 -0.10 -6.80 10.52
C LEU A 63 0.63 -7.58 11.63
N LYS A 64 1.68 -8.33 11.27
CA LYS A 64 2.49 -9.08 12.24
C LYS A 64 3.14 -8.19 13.29
N MET A 65 3.63 -7.00 12.91
CA MET A 65 4.20 -6.04 13.87
C MET A 65 3.16 -5.48 14.84
N ASN A 66 1.90 -5.34 14.42
CA ASN A 66 0.83 -4.87 15.29
C ASN A 66 0.26 -5.96 16.21
N GLU A 67 0.34 -7.24 15.84
CA GLU A 67 -0.03 -8.34 16.74
C GLU A 67 0.97 -8.57 17.88
N ILE A 68 2.21 -8.06 17.71
CA ILE A 68 3.30 -8.21 18.67
C ILE A 68 3.33 -7.04 19.70
N ASN A 69 2.66 -5.92 19.42
CA ASN A 69 2.57 -4.74 20.30
C ASN A 69 1.26 -4.70 21.09
#